data_AF-A0A194V3D2-F1
#
_entry.id   AF-A0A194V3D2-F1
#
_cell.length_a   1.000
_cell.length_b   1.000
_cell.length_c   1.000
_cell.angle_alpha   90.00
_cell.angle_beta   90.00
_cell.angle_gamma   90.00
#
_symmetry.space_group_name_H-M   'P 1'
#
loop_
_entity.id
_entity.type
_entity.pdbx_description
1 polymer ?
#
loop_
_entity_poly.entity_id
_entity_poly.type
_entity_poly.pdbx_seq_one_letter_code
_entity_poly.pdbx_strand_id
1 'polypeptide(L)'
;MSRMKAVQPYWPRRLLHIGQERLTSVERTGESTYGAFEQPTYNIISYTWGRFASESGQCIEIDNIPWAVPRIQREHFTADDFNSVVREIASGVAHIWIDIACIDQQDNVIKLDEIGNQAAIFDRAETAYIWLNHCHRREFEALIELLRENISTLDSVFLAKKDLIPLLKSIKQNLQSVLGDPWFSSLWTLQEAFLRPDAQVVLAGGYVDPDTTLSSLVSYLASLNSKMNTLLAQQTYTLRRPNSLKAQLAQELMDMVTKSGAPMLNKENGLILYVASSYRTAWNPLDKVYGIMQVFGLVLGGAAYPGRTFTLEELEYQLGAGMNEASPVYAQLFVHSEDPGLFERRSWCIRNNVSIPPRVSATILPNAAYRTHRNERVVPKLMLEGGSYEGGAGELNEILETEYGPDIYSSTSYSSNQTRNGQTTGHSYSEEQRSDPQGTSVRTTTQNNPNEPVFQEMRYFDAGGREVPADRAARRGLQGTATDNSRRIEDVSDSSHHQQAVDRLMSEREADRLYRERMEHEYAKREGGA
;
A
#
# COMPACT_ATOMS: atom_id res chain seq x y z
N MET A 1 5.00 1.28 -15.18
CA MET A 1 4.21 0.63 -14.11
C MET A 1 2.83 0.21 -14.61
N SER A 2 2.39 -1.01 -14.34
CA SER A 2 1.04 -1.46 -14.69
C SER A 2 0.07 -1.10 -13.55
N ARG A 3 -0.63 0.02 -13.65
CA ARG A 3 -1.73 0.37 -12.71
C ARG A 3 -2.95 -0.53 -12.98
N MET A 4 -3.78 -0.76 -11.96
CA MET A 4 -5.00 -1.59 -12.09
C MET A 4 -6.08 -0.91 -12.95
N LYS A 5 -6.27 0.40 -12.77
CA LYS A 5 -7.07 1.26 -13.64
C LYS A 5 -6.14 2.29 -14.29
N ALA A 6 -6.38 2.60 -15.58
CA ALA A 6 -5.68 3.68 -16.26
C ALA A 6 -6.03 5.00 -15.58
N VAL A 7 -5.03 5.85 -15.33
CA VAL A 7 -5.25 7.17 -14.76
C VAL A 7 -5.66 8.12 -15.87
N GLN A 8 -6.76 8.84 -15.65
CA GLN A 8 -7.25 9.81 -16.63
C GLN A 8 -6.25 10.98 -16.74
N PRO A 9 -5.96 11.46 -17.95
CA PRO A 9 -5.12 12.64 -18.12
C PRO A 9 -5.73 13.83 -17.35
N TYR A 10 -4.90 14.50 -16.56
CA TYR A 10 -5.31 15.65 -15.77
C TYR A 10 -4.26 16.75 -15.88
N TRP A 11 -4.70 18.00 -15.74
CA TRP A 11 -3.85 19.17 -15.60
C TRP A 11 -4.09 19.76 -14.21
N PRO A 12 -3.04 19.97 -13.39
CA PRO A 12 -3.17 20.54 -12.04
C PRO A 12 -4.07 21.76 -11.98
N ARG A 13 -4.81 21.97 -10.90
CA ARG A 13 -5.56 23.23 -10.73
C ARG A 13 -4.66 24.45 -10.76
N ARG A 14 -3.43 24.31 -10.25
CA ARG A 14 -2.44 25.39 -10.25
C ARG A 14 -1.03 24.87 -10.49
N LEU A 15 -0.18 25.74 -11.00
CA LEU A 15 1.26 25.53 -11.12
C LEU A 15 2.01 26.73 -10.54
N LEU A 16 3.12 26.48 -9.86
CA LEU A 16 4.00 27.53 -9.38
C LEU A 16 4.93 27.97 -10.52
N HIS A 17 4.74 29.19 -11.01
CA HIS A 17 5.64 29.83 -11.96
C HIS A 17 6.85 30.41 -11.23
N ILE A 18 8.04 30.07 -11.73
CA ILE A 18 9.33 30.45 -11.14
C ILE A 18 9.86 31.68 -11.85
N GLY A 19 9.46 32.86 -11.39
CA GLY A 19 9.95 34.14 -11.89
C GLY A 19 11.35 34.46 -11.41
N GLN A 20 11.99 35.45 -12.06
CA GLN A 20 13.32 35.93 -11.65
C GLN A 20 13.32 36.43 -10.20
N GLU A 21 12.33 37.23 -9.82
CA GLU A 21 12.25 37.84 -8.49
C GLU A 21 11.20 37.20 -7.58
N ARG A 22 10.12 36.64 -8.15
CA ARG A 22 8.94 36.22 -7.39
C ARG A 22 8.46 34.84 -7.81
N LEU A 23 7.92 34.11 -6.83
CA LEU A 23 7.20 32.86 -7.04
C LEU A 23 5.72 33.19 -7.16
N THR A 24 5.06 32.74 -8.23
CA THR A 24 3.65 33.04 -8.46
C THR A 24 2.88 31.76 -8.74
N SER A 25 1.88 31.45 -7.92
CA SER A 25 0.98 30.33 -8.20
C SER A 25 -0.06 30.75 -9.23
N VAL A 26 -0.10 30.09 -10.38
CA VAL A 26 -0.99 30.43 -11.48
C VAL A 26 -2.11 29.40 -11.55
N GLU A 27 -3.35 29.87 -11.51
CA GLU A 27 -4.52 29.00 -11.66
C GLU A 27 -4.72 28.60 -13.12
N ARG A 28 -5.11 27.34 -13.32
CA ARG A 28 -5.49 26.83 -14.62
C ARG A 28 -6.78 27.49 -15.09
N THR A 29 -6.75 27.96 -16.32
CA THR A 29 -7.90 28.44 -17.07
C THR A 29 -8.15 27.51 -18.25
N GLY A 30 -9.43 27.27 -18.59
CA GLY A 30 -9.79 26.32 -19.64
C GLY A 30 -9.38 24.89 -19.31
N GLU A 31 -8.82 24.17 -20.28
CA GLU A 31 -8.36 22.79 -20.12
C GLU A 31 -6.92 22.71 -19.58
N SER A 32 -6.02 23.59 -20.01
CA SER A 32 -4.57 23.45 -19.75
C SER A 32 -3.75 24.74 -19.81
N THR A 33 -4.40 25.90 -19.70
CA THR A 33 -3.74 27.20 -19.81
C THR A 33 -3.42 27.78 -18.44
N TYR A 34 -2.18 28.21 -18.21
CA TYR A 34 -1.72 28.84 -16.97
C TYR A 34 -1.17 30.24 -17.30
N GLY A 35 -2.01 31.27 -17.14
CA GLY A 35 -1.64 32.63 -17.54
C GLY A 35 -1.33 32.71 -19.03
N ALA A 36 -0.08 32.99 -19.38
CA ALA A 36 0.37 33.06 -20.78
C ALA A 36 0.85 31.72 -21.37
N PHE A 37 0.85 30.64 -20.57
CA PHE A 37 1.43 29.37 -20.95
C PHE A 37 0.35 28.33 -21.25
N GLU A 38 0.30 27.84 -22.48
CA GLU A 38 -0.54 26.70 -22.86
C GLU A 38 0.24 25.40 -22.67
N GLN A 39 -0.35 24.45 -21.93
CA GLN A 39 0.25 23.14 -21.67
C GLN A 39 1.73 23.20 -21.22
N PRO A 40 2.08 24.02 -20.21
CA PRO A 40 3.46 24.17 -19.81
C PRO A 40 4.03 22.84 -19.29
N THR A 41 5.27 22.56 -19.67
CA THR A 41 6.10 21.58 -18.96
C THR A 41 6.30 22.04 -17.52
N TYR A 42 6.23 21.11 -16.57
CA TYR A 42 6.49 21.38 -15.16
C TYR A 42 7.27 20.26 -14.49
N ASN A 43 8.09 20.61 -13.52
CA ASN A 43 8.74 19.66 -12.61
C ASN A 43 7.87 19.46 -11.35
N ILE A 44 8.15 18.42 -10.57
CA ILE A 44 7.42 18.14 -9.32
C ILE A 44 8.39 17.82 -8.19
N ILE A 45 8.06 18.23 -6.97
CA ILE A 45 8.86 17.96 -5.78
C ILE A 45 8.02 17.33 -4.67
N SER A 46 8.54 16.22 -4.14
CA SER A 46 8.05 15.50 -2.98
C SER A 46 8.89 15.86 -1.77
N TYR A 47 8.25 16.30 -0.69
CA TYR A 47 8.91 16.74 0.53
C TYR A 47 7.92 16.67 1.69
N THR A 48 8.34 17.10 2.88
CA THR A 48 7.46 17.09 4.06
C THR A 48 7.36 18.49 4.64
N TRP A 49 6.14 18.97 4.88
CA TRP A 49 5.92 20.29 5.50
C TRP A 49 4.80 20.24 6.55
N GLY A 50 3.73 19.48 6.32
CA GLY A 50 2.51 19.52 7.14
C GLY A 50 2.73 19.24 8.63
N ARG A 51 3.62 18.30 8.98
CA ARG A 51 3.96 17.97 10.38
C ARG A 51 4.89 18.99 11.06
N PHE A 52 5.47 19.88 10.25
CA PHE A 52 6.40 20.92 10.66
C PHE A 52 5.80 22.31 10.49
N ALA A 53 4.48 22.41 10.25
CA ALA A 53 3.77 23.67 10.30
C ALA A 53 3.90 24.28 11.71
N SER A 54 4.06 25.60 11.76
CA SER A 54 4.32 26.37 12.96
C SER A 54 3.49 27.65 12.97
N GLU A 55 3.20 28.17 14.16
CA GLU A 55 2.60 29.50 14.33
C GLU A 55 3.65 30.62 14.23
N SER A 56 4.92 30.29 14.44
CA SER A 56 6.06 31.20 14.35
C SER A 56 7.02 30.82 13.22
N GLY A 57 7.77 31.79 12.71
CA GLY A 57 8.72 31.60 11.61
C GLY A 57 8.47 32.52 10.42
N GLN A 58 9.36 32.44 9.43
CA GLN A 58 9.23 33.21 8.19
C GLN A 58 8.20 32.55 7.27
N CYS A 59 7.36 33.36 6.64
CA CYS A 59 6.42 32.87 5.65
C CYS A 59 7.14 32.65 4.31
N ILE A 60 6.75 31.62 3.56
CA ILE A 60 7.18 31.47 2.18
C ILE A 60 6.31 32.43 1.35
N GLU A 61 6.94 33.39 0.69
CA GLU A 61 6.25 34.38 -0.13
C GLU A 61 5.90 33.77 -1.49
N ILE A 62 4.61 33.50 -1.69
CA ILE A 62 4.04 33.03 -2.95
C ILE A 62 2.93 33.99 -3.34
N ASP A 63 3.05 34.58 -4.53
CA ASP A 63 2.04 35.48 -5.05
C ASP A 63 0.84 34.71 -5.63
N ASN A 64 -0.29 35.40 -5.69
CA ASN A 64 -1.52 34.98 -6.38
C ASN A 64 -2.20 33.73 -5.78
N ILE A 65 -2.02 33.45 -4.48
CA ILE A 65 -2.81 32.44 -3.75
C ILE A 65 -3.77 33.14 -2.76
N PRO A 66 -5.04 32.70 -2.65
CA PRO A 66 -5.99 33.26 -1.70
C PRO A 66 -5.84 32.72 -0.27
N TRP A 67 -5.10 31.61 -0.09
CA TRP A 67 -4.86 31.01 1.23
C TRP A 67 -3.51 31.46 1.81
N ALA A 68 -3.42 31.37 3.14
CA ALA A 68 -2.16 31.60 3.83
C ALA A 68 -1.23 30.39 3.65
N VAL A 69 0.00 30.62 3.20
CA VAL A 69 1.05 29.59 3.22
C VAL A 69 1.40 29.28 4.68
N PRO A 70 1.40 28.01 5.09
CA PRO A 70 1.82 27.64 6.44
C PRO A 70 3.26 28.08 6.71
N ARG A 71 3.52 28.65 7.89
CA ARG A 71 4.89 28.87 8.36
C ARG A 71 5.48 27.52 8.76
N ILE A 72 6.77 27.34 8.54
CA ILE A 72 7.47 26.07 8.79
C ILE A 72 8.46 26.26 9.96
N GLN A 73 8.59 25.25 10.81
CA GLN A 73 9.61 25.18 11.85
C GLN A 73 10.99 25.42 11.22
N ARG A 74 11.75 26.37 11.76
CA ARG A 74 13.04 26.80 11.18
C ARG A 74 14.06 25.67 11.15
N GLU A 75 13.98 24.77 12.13
CA GLU A 75 14.81 23.58 12.27
C GLU A 75 14.54 22.54 11.19
N HIS A 76 13.37 22.62 10.53
CA HIS A 76 13.02 21.75 9.42
C HIS A 76 13.59 22.30 8.10
N PHE A 77 13.13 23.48 7.67
CA PHE A 77 13.76 24.26 6.61
C PHE A 77 13.27 25.71 6.69
N THR A 78 14.04 26.63 6.10
CA THR A 78 13.71 28.06 6.01
C THR A 78 13.05 28.41 4.68
N ALA A 79 12.44 29.60 4.60
CA ALA A 79 11.93 30.13 3.33
C ALA A 79 13.06 30.33 2.30
N ASP A 80 14.29 30.61 2.75
CA ASP A 80 15.45 30.74 1.87
C ASP A 80 15.89 29.39 1.31
N ASP A 81 15.86 28.34 2.13
CA ASP A 81 16.12 26.96 1.68
C ASP A 81 15.10 26.54 0.62
N PHE A 82 13.82 26.80 0.88
CA PHE A 82 12.73 26.54 -0.06
C PHE A 82 12.94 27.27 -1.39
N ASN A 83 13.22 28.57 -1.36
CA ASN A 83 13.48 29.37 -2.56
C ASN A 83 14.69 28.85 -3.35
N SER A 84 15.76 28.47 -2.65
CA SER A 84 16.98 27.94 -3.27
C SER A 84 16.70 26.62 -3.99
N VAL A 85 16.02 25.69 -3.31
CA VAL A 85 15.64 24.38 -3.87
C VAL A 85 14.72 24.53 -5.07
N VAL A 86 13.65 25.33 -4.94
CA VAL A 86 12.67 25.54 -6.01
C VAL A 86 13.33 26.14 -7.26
N ARG A 87 14.28 27.07 -7.09
CA ARG A 87 15.02 27.66 -8.22
C ARG A 87 15.99 26.67 -8.86
N GLU A 88 16.66 25.84 -8.06
CA GLU A 88 17.56 24.81 -8.56
C GLU A 88 16.80 23.78 -9.41
N ILE A 89 15.71 23.22 -8.88
CA ILE A 89 14.93 22.20 -9.60
C ILE A 89 14.10 22.77 -10.76
N ALA A 90 13.96 24.09 -10.84
CA ALA A 90 13.35 24.77 -11.99
C ALA A 90 14.32 24.91 -13.17
N SER A 91 15.59 24.49 -13.05
CA SER A 91 16.54 24.57 -14.14
C SER A 91 16.00 23.86 -15.39
N GLY A 92 15.81 24.61 -16.48
CA GLY A 92 15.23 24.13 -17.73
C GLY A 92 13.70 24.12 -17.82
N VAL A 93 12.97 24.41 -16.73
CA VAL A 93 11.49 24.39 -16.69
C VAL A 93 10.94 25.55 -15.86
N ALA A 94 10.04 26.37 -16.44
CA ALA A 94 9.53 27.58 -15.77
C ALA A 94 8.44 27.32 -14.70
N HIS A 95 7.97 26.08 -14.56
CA HIS A 95 6.86 25.73 -13.68
C HIS A 95 7.20 24.53 -12.81
N ILE A 96 6.72 24.56 -11.57
CA ILE A 96 6.81 23.46 -10.63
C ILE A 96 5.42 23.20 -10.05
N TRP A 97 5.04 21.94 -9.92
CA TRP A 97 3.96 21.55 -9.03
C TRP A 97 4.53 21.29 -7.64
N ILE A 98 4.02 22.02 -6.65
CA ILE A 98 4.38 21.88 -5.25
C ILE A 98 3.15 22.12 -4.38
N ASP A 99 2.89 21.21 -3.47
CA ASP A 99 1.63 21.10 -2.72
C ASP A 99 1.19 22.38 -1.98
N ILE A 100 2.08 23.08 -1.26
CA ILE A 100 1.76 24.29 -0.49
C ILE A 100 1.36 25.47 -1.38
N ALA A 101 1.83 25.47 -2.64
CA ALA A 101 1.58 26.54 -3.61
C ALA A 101 0.46 26.17 -4.59
N CYS A 102 0.23 24.89 -4.83
CA CYS A 102 -0.66 24.41 -5.89
C CYS A 102 -1.99 23.85 -5.38
N ILE A 103 -2.07 23.50 -4.08
CA ILE A 103 -3.28 22.99 -3.45
C ILE A 103 -3.73 23.99 -2.39
N ASP A 104 -5.02 24.36 -2.43
CA ASP A 104 -5.63 25.11 -1.33
C ASP A 104 -5.70 24.21 -0.09
N GLN A 105 -4.89 24.53 0.92
CA GLN A 105 -4.79 23.73 2.14
C GLN A 105 -5.96 23.96 3.11
N GLN A 106 -6.79 24.98 2.87
CA GLN A 106 -7.88 25.40 3.76
C GLN A 106 -9.24 24.90 3.26
N ASP A 107 -9.43 24.76 1.94
CA ASP A 107 -10.64 24.19 1.35
C ASP A 107 -10.52 22.67 1.17
N ASN A 108 -11.18 21.91 2.05
CA ASN A 108 -11.16 20.45 2.02
C ASN A 108 -11.76 19.85 0.73
N VAL A 109 -12.73 20.50 0.08
CA VAL A 109 -13.34 19.98 -1.15
C VAL A 109 -12.35 20.10 -2.30
N ILE A 110 -11.74 21.29 -2.47
CA ILE A 110 -10.72 21.52 -3.49
C ILE A 110 -9.49 20.64 -3.23
N LYS A 111 -9.06 20.54 -1.96
CA LYS A 111 -7.94 19.71 -1.55
C LYS A 111 -8.15 18.23 -1.90
N LEU A 112 -9.30 17.66 -1.55
CA LEU A 112 -9.59 16.25 -1.83
C LEU A 112 -9.74 15.98 -3.33
N ASP A 113 -10.28 16.92 -4.09
CA ASP A 113 -10.35 16.84 -5.56
C ASP A 113 -8.95 16.81 -6.18
N GLU A 114 -8.04 17.71 -5.79
CA GLU A 114 -6.67 17.74 -6.30
C GLU A 114 -5.87 16.49 -5.87
N ILE A 115 -6.03 16.03 -4.61
CA ILE A 115 -5.45 14.77 -4.12
C ILE A 115 -5.96 13.57 -4.94
N GLY A 116 -7.25 13.58 -5.31
CA GLY A 116 -7.87 12.59 -6.18
C GLY A 116 -7.28 12.54 -7.60
N ASN A 117 -6.47 13.52 -7.98
CA ASN A 117 -5.78 13.59 -9.27
C ASN A 117 -4.24 13.50 -9.14
N GLN A 118 -3.70 13.30 -7.93
CA GLN A 118 -2.25 13.36 -7.69
C GLN A 118 -1.45 12.39 -8.57
N ALA A 119 -1.96 11.17 -8.82
CA ALA A 119 -1.29 10.21 -9.69
C ALA A 119 -1.21 10.64 -11.16
N ALA A 120 -2.16 11.47 -11.64
CA ALA A 120 -2.11 12.04 -12.99
C ALA A 120 -1.12 13.21 -13.06
N ILE A 121 -1.09 14.02 -11.98
CA ILE A 121 -0.18 15.16 -11.84
C ILE A 121 1.28 14.70 -11.82
N PHE A 122 1.60 13.66 -11.05
CA PHE A 122 2.96 13.10 -10.97
C PHE A 122 3.38 12.42 -12.29
N ASP A 123 2.45 11.74 -12.95
CA ASP A 123 2.69 11.05 -14.24
C ASP A 123 3.03 12.04 -15.36
N ARG A 124 2.42 13.23 -15.34
CA ARG A 124 2.62 14.28 -16.35
C ARG A 124 3.84 15.16 -16.12
N ALA A 125 4.38 15.22 -14.91
CA ALA A 125 5.55 16.03 -14.61
C ALA A 125 6.77 15.56 -15.43
N GLU A 126 7.58 16.49 -15.91
CA GLU A 126 8.80 16.19 -16.68
C GLU A 126 9.82 15.49 -15.78
N THR A 127 10.31 16.19 -14.76
CA THR A 127 11.22 15.64 -13.75
C THR A 127 10.58 15.67 -12.37
N ALA A 128 10.74 14.59 -11.62
CA ALA A 128 10.38 14.52 -10.22
C ALA A 128 11.61 14.63 -9.33
N TYR A 129 11.43 15.23 -8.17
CA TYR A 129 12.45 15.42 -7.16
C TYR A 129 11.92 14.95 -5.81
N ILE A 130 12.78 14.36 -4.99
CA ILE A 130 12.54 14.19 -3.56
C ILE A 130 13.49 15.12 -2.81
N TRP A 131 12.99 15.83 -1.81
CA TRP A 131 13.83 16.70 -1.00
C TRP A 131 14.05 16.11 0.39
N LEU A 132 15.26 15.61 0.61
CA LEU A 132 15.76 15.10 1.89
C LEU A 132 16.44 16.26 2.64
N ASN A 133 15.62 17.14 3.20
CA ASN A 133 16.06 18.42 3.74
C ASN A 133 16.87 18.31 5.05
N HIS A 134 16.89 17.15 5.72
CA HIS A 134 17.75 16.86 6.89
C HIS A 134 19.00 16.08 6.50
N CYS A 135 19.06 15.59 5.25
CA CYS A 135 20.18 14.83 4.76
C CYS A 135 21.21 15.77 4.11
N HIS A 136 22.39 15.86 4.70
CA HIS A 136 23.50 16.62 4.13
C HIS A 136 24.27 15.79 3.10
N ARG A 137 24.89 16.50 2.13
CA ARG A 137 25.64 15.92 1.02
C ARG A 137 26.68 14.89 1.45
N ARG A 138 27.46 15.19 2.47
CA ARG A 138 28.58 14.35 2.92
C ARG A 138 28.10 12.97 3.37
N GLU A 139 27.05 12.91 4.20
CA GLU A 139 26.47 11.70 4.76
C GLU A 139 25.79 10.86 3.67
N PHE A 140 25.13 11.53 2.72
CA PHE A 140 24.51 10.88 1.58
C PHE A 140 25.55 10.23 0.66
N GLU A 141 26.54 11.00 0.19
CA GLU A 141 27.62 10.50 -0.68
C GLU A 141 28.39 9.36 0.02
N ALA A 142 28.68 9.50 1.32
CA ALA A 142 29.34 8.45 2.09
C ALA A 142 28.51 7.15 2.14
N LEU A 143 27.18 7.24 2.29
CA LEU A 143 26.31 6.05 2.21
C LEU A 143 26.37 5.42 0.82
N ILE A 144 26.21 6.23 -0.22
CA ILE A 144 26.16 5.73 -1.60
C ILE A 144 27.47 5.05 -1.97
N GLU A 145 28.62 5.63 -1.66
CA GLU A 145 29.93 5.01 -1.90
C GLU A 145 30.09 3.70 -1.10
N LEU A 146 29.74 3.70 0.19
CA LEU A 146 29.80 2.50 1.02
C LEU A 146 28.97 1.36 0.43
N LEU A 147 27.74 1.65 -0.03
CA LEU A 147 26.88 0.65 -0.65
C LEU A 147 27.45 0.21 -1.99
N ARG A 148 27.86 1.13 -2.85
CA ARG A 148 28.39 0.83 -4.19
C ARG A 148 29.63 -0.07 -4.12
N GLU A 149 30.58 0.25 -3.24
CA GLU A 149 31.83 -0.50 -3.11
C GLU A 149 31.66 -1.89 -2.49
N ASN A 150 30.71 -2.04 -1.55
CA ASN A 150 30.66 -3.24 -0.71
C ASN A 150 29.54 -4.20 -1.07
N ILE A 151 28.41 -3.74 -1.63
CA ILE A 151 27.19 -4.56 -1.69
C ILE A 151 27.32 -5.84 -2.52
N SER A 152 28.11 -5.79 -3.60
CA SER A 152 28.37 -6.92 -4.50
C SER A 152 29.33 -7.93 -3.88
N THR A 153 30.19 -7.50 -2.95
CA THR A 153 31.22 -8.34 -2.32
C THR A 153 30.82 -8.83 -0.94
N LEU A 154 29.75 -8.30 -0.34
CA LEU A 154 29.30 -8.69 1.01
C LEU A 154 29.19 -10.21 1.19
N ASP A 155 28.66 -10.96 0.21
CA ASP A 155 28.57 -12.42 0.29
C ASP A 155 29.94 -13.10 0.40
N SER A 156 30.91 -12.65 -0.40
CA SER A 156 32.26 -13.23 -0.37
C SER A 156 33.00 -12.85 0.92
N VAL A 157 32.75 -11.65 1.45
CA VAL A 157 33.27 -11.22 2.75
C VAL A 157 32.63 -12.01 3.90
N PHE A 158 31.33 -12.36 3.82
CA PHE A 158 30.66 -13.23 4.78
C PHE A 158 31.32 -14.61 4.85
N LEU A 159 31.67 -15.17 3.68
CA LEU A 159 32.34 -16.46 3.57
C LEU A 159 33.81 -16.41 4.05
N ALA A 160 34.50 -15.29 3.82
CA ALA A 160 35.92 -15.13 4.13
C ALA A 160 36.24 -14.89 5.63
N LYS A 161 35.26 -14.91 6.54
CA LYS A 161 35.41 -14.70 7.99
C LYS A 161 36.13 -13.39 8.39
N LYS A 162 36.18 -12.38 7.52
CA LYS A 162 36.76 -11.07 7.86
C LYS A 162 35.98 -10.40 9.00
N ASP A 163 36.64 -9.49 9.71
CA ASP A 163 35.93 -8.64 10.66
C ASP A 163 35.05 -7.64 9.89
N LEU A 164 33.75 -7.79 10.10
CA LEU A 164 32.69 -7.05 9.41
C LEU A 164 32.08 -5.98 10.30
N ILE A 165 32.34 -6.03 11.60
CA ILE A 165 31.71 -5.16 12.58
C ILE A 165 31.98 -3.67 12.26
N PRO A 166 33.21 -3.25 11.87
CA PRO A 166 33.45 -1.86 11.50
C PRO A 166 32.59 -1.41 10.32
N LEU A 167 32.55 -2.20 9.24
CA LEU A 167 31.76 -1.89 8.04
C LEU A 167 30.27 -1.80 8.36
N LEU A 168 29.71 -2.79 9.08
CA LEU A 168 28.30 -2.79 9.45
C LEU A 168 27.93 -1.59 10.32
N LYS A 169 28.81 -1.17 11.24
CA LYS A 169 28.63 0.06 12.04
C LYS A 169 28.66 1.31 11.17
N SER A 170 29.59 1.41 10.22
CA SER A 170 29.66 2.54 9.29
C SER A 170 28.42 2.62 8.40
N ILE A 171 27.95 1.49 7.86
CA ILE A 171 26.69 1.45 7.08
C ILE A 171 25.53 1.90 7.97
N LYS A 172 25.42 1.36 9.20
CA LYS A 172 24.34 1.74 10.13
C LYS A 172 24.32 3.24 10.41
N GLN A 173 25.46 3.84 10.70
CA GLN A 173 25.56 5.27 11.02
C GLN A 173 25.12 6.15 9.84
N ASN A 174 25.64 5.90 8.64
CA ASN A 174 25.26 6.70 7.46
C ASN A 174 23.79 6.46 7.07
N LEU A 175 23.32 5.22 7.22
CA LEU A 175 21.93 4.87 6.94
C LEU A 175 20.96 5.54 7.94
N GLN A 176 21.35 5.71 9.20
CA GLN A 176 20.59 6.48 10.18
C GLN A 176 20.50 7.96 9.80
N SER A 177 21.55 8.55 9.24
CA SER A 177 21.52 9.95 8.77
C SER A 177 20.61 10.13 7.56
N VAL A 178 20.63 9.20 6.60
CA VAL A 178 19.79 9.29 5.39
C VAL A 178 18.34 8.91 5.67
N LEU A 179 18.08 7.75 6.28
CA LEU A 179 16.72 7.28 6.58
C LEU A 179 16.08 7.97 7.79
N GLY A 180 16.86 8.75 8.54
CA GLY A 180 16.37 9.62 9.59
C GLY A 180 15.64 10.85 9.06
N ASP A 181 15.78 11.15 7.76
CA ASP A 181 15.05 12.24 7.14
C ASP A 181 13.53 12.06 7.27
N PRO A 182 12.77 13.10 7.68
CA PRO A 182 11.32 13.02 7.84
C PRO A 182 10.57 12.51 6.60
N TRP A 183 11.14 12.63 5.40
CA TRP A 183 10.59 12.08 4.18
C TRP A 183 10.33 10.56 4.27
N PHE A 184 11.24 9.79 4.87
CA PHE A 184 11.10 8.32 5.02
C PHE A 184 10.10 7.89 6.09
N SER A 185 9.57 8.81 6.90
CA SER A 185 8.51 8.53 7.88
C SER A 185 7.15 9.10 7.46
N SER A 186 7.09 9.90 6.40
CA SER A 186 5.83 10.45 5.88
C SER A 186 5.03 9.37 5.17
N LEU A 187 3.71 9.37 5.39
CA LEU A 187 2.82 8.46 4.68
C LEU A 187 2.63 8.90 3.21
N TRP A 188 2.44 10.19 2.98
CA TRP A 188 2.17 10.76 1.66
C TRP A 188 3.32 10.55 0.68
N THR A 189 4.57 10.56 1.17
CA THR A 189 5.75 10.32 0.34
C THR A 189 5.82 8.90 -0.21
N LEU A 190 5.08 7.94 0.38
CA LEU A 190 5.08 6.55 -0.07
C LEU A 190 4.41 6.40 -1.44
N GLN A 191 3.27 7.07 -1.67
CA GLN A 191 2.62 7.10 -2.97
C GLN A 191 3.47 7.86 -3.98
N GLU A 192 4.05 9.00 -3.60
CA GLU A 192 4.88 9.82 -4.47
C GLU A 192 6.13 9.05 -4.94
N ALA A 193 6.77 8.34 -4.01
CA ALA A 193 7.88 7.43 -4.26
C ALA A 193 7.51 6.30 -5.22
N PHE A 194 6.31 5.73 -5.07
CA PHE A 194 5.80 4.71 -5.96
C PHE A 194 5.48 5.28 -7.35
N LEU A 195 4.97 6.50 -7.45
CA LEU A 195 4.59 7.10 -8.73
C LEU A 195 5.82 7.53 -9.54
N ARG A 196 6.89 7.97 -8.88
CA ARG A 196 8.12 8.49 -9.51
C ARG A 196 9.38 7.83 -8.94
N PRO A 197 9.62 6.54 -9.24
CA PRO A 197 10.87 5.88 -8.86
C PRO A 197 12.09 6.53 -9.54
N ASP A 198 11.89 7.24 -10.64
CA ASP A 198 12.90 8.00 -11.38
C ASP A 198 13.24 9.35 -10.73
N ALA A 199 12.59 9.72 -9.61
CA ALA A 199 12.81 11.00 -8.97
C ALA A 199 14.28 11.22 -8.58
N GLN A 200 14.81 12.40 -8.86
CA GLN A 200 16.14 12.82 -8.47
C GLN A 200 16.19 13.21 -6.99
N VAL A 201 17.33 13.02 -6.34
CA VAL A 201 17.49 13.33 -4.91
C VAL A 201 18.04 14.74 -4.75
N VAL A 202 17.30 15.58 -4.02
CA VAL A 202 17.72 16.90 -3.56
C VAL A 202 18.03 16.82 -2.08
N LEU A 203 19.21 17.30 -1.70
CA LEU A 203 19.70 17.27 -0.32
C LEU A 203 19.56 18.64 0.36
N ALA A 204 19.85 18.69 1.65
CA ALA A 204 19.92 19.93 2.40
C ALA A 204 20.82 20.96 1.70
N GLY A 205 20.36 22.21 1.59
CA GLY A 205 21.05 23.28 0.87
C GLY A 205 20.82 23.29 -0.65
N GLY A 206 19.91 22.45 -1.18
CA GLY A 206 19.51 22.49 -2.58
C GLY A 206 20.43 21.74 -3.55
N TYR A 207 21.37 20.94 -3.04
CA TYR A 207 22.22 20.11 -3.90
C TYR A 207 21.40 18.98 -4.54
N VAL A 208 21.34 18.95 -5.87
CA VAL A 208 20.76 17.83 -6.64
C VAL A 208 21.86 16.81 -6.92
N ASP A 209 21.66 15.57 -6.48
CA ASP A 209 22.60 14.49 -6.77
C ASP A 209 22.44 14.02 -8.23
N PRO A 210 23.48 14.12 -9.07
CA PRO A 210 23.35 13.85 -10.51
C PRO A 210 23.27 12.35 -10.83
N ASP A 211 23.76 11.49 -9.92
CA ASP A 211 23.99 10.07 -10.20
C ASP A 211 22.99 9.16 -9.48
N THR A 212 22.21 9.70 -8.54
CA THR A 212 21.30 8.94 -7.69
C THR A 212 19.85 9.34 -7.92
N THR A 213 19.08 8.39 -8.44
CA THR A 213 17.62 8.43 -8.43
C THR A 213 17.06 7.67 -7.22
N LEU A 214 15.80 7.91 -6.88
CA LEU A 214 15.10 7.15 -5.85
C LEU A 214 15.14 5.63 -6.12
N SER A 215 14.98 5.19 -7.37
CA SER A 215 15.05 3.78 -7.77
C SER A 215 16.42 3.18 -7.47
N SER A 216 17.50 3.92 -7.75
CA SER A 216 18.86 3.47 -7.47
C SER A 216 19.11 3.35 -5.96
N LEU A 217 18.66 4.33 -5.15
CA LEU A 217 18.73 4.28 -3.70
C LEU A 217 17.94 3.08 -3.16
N VAL A 218 16.68 2.92 -3.60
CA VAL A 218 15.82 1.80 -3.23
C VAL A 218 16.45 0.45 -3.59
N SER A 219 17.11 0.35 -4.76
CA SER A 219 17.80 -0.87 -5.20
C SER A 219 19.00 -1.21 -4.31
N TYR A 220 19.78 -0.21 -3.90
CA TYR A 220 20.86 -0.40 -2.93
C TYR A 220 20.32 -0.85 -1.57
N LEU A 221 19.25 -0.23 -1.07
CA LEU A 221 18.63 -0.61 0.20
C LEU A 221 18.03 -2.02 0.16
N ALA A 222 17.34 -2.38 -0.92
CA ALA A 222 16.78 -3.72 -1.10
C ALA A 222 17.89 -4.79 -1.16
N SER A 223 18.99 -4.50 -1.85
CA SER A 223 20.15 -5.37 -1.91
C SER A 223 20.82 -5.51 -0.54
N LEU A 224 20.96 -4.42 0.22
CA LEU A 224 21.51 -4.44 1.58
C LEU A 224 20.65 -5.33 2.47
N ASN A 225 19.33 -5.17 2.42
CA ASN A 225 18.39 -5.98 3.18
C ASN A 225 18.53 -7.48 2.85
N SER A 226 18.66 -7.83 1.57
CA SER A 226 18.91 -9.21 1.14
C SER A 226 20.22 -9.77 1.71
N LYS A 227 21.31 -9.00 1.65
CA LYS A 227 22.62 -9.41 2.21
C LYS A 227 22.55 -9.58 3.73
N MET A 228 21.86 -8.69 4.44
CA MET A 228 21.70 -8.79 5.89
C MET A 228 20.87 -10.01 6.28
N ASN A 229 19.84 -10.36 5.50
CA ASN A 229 19.08 -11.60 5.71
C ASN A 229 19.96 -12.84 5.55
N THR A 230 20.82 -12.88 4.53
CA THR A 230 21.81 -13.96 4.34
C THR A 230 22.77 -14.06 5.52
N LEU A 231 23.31 -12.91 5.97
CA LEU A 231 24.20 -12.87 7.13
C LEU A 231 23.51 -13.37 8.41
N LEU A 232 22.27 -12.94 8.65
CA LEU A 232 21.49 -13.37 9.80
C LEU A 232 21.21 -14.87 9.76
N ALA A 233 20.78 -15.40 8.61
CA ALA A 233 20.57 -16.83 8.42
C ALA A 233 21.84 -17.65 8.67
N GLN A 234 23.00 -17.17 8.18
CA GLN A 234 24.29 -17.81 8.42
C GLN A 234 24.65 -17.80 9.92
N GLN A 235 24.47 -16.67 10.62
CA GLN A 235 24.73 -16.59 12.06
C GLN A 235 23.82 -17.52 12.85
N THR A 236 22.52 -17.56 12.53
CA THR A 236 21.51 -18.32 13.27
C THR A 236 21.61 -19.82 13.02
N TYR A 237 21.62 -20.25 11.75
CA TYR A 237 21.47 -21.67 11.39
C TYR A 237 22.81 -22.37 11.17
N THR A 238 23.75 -21.73 10.46
CA THR A 238 25.05 -22.35 10.14
C THR A 238 26.03 -22.28 11.31
N LEU A 239 26.19 -21.09 11.88
CA LEU A 239 27.17 -20.85 12.95
C LEU A 239 26.59 -21.03 14.36
N ARG A 240 25.26 -21.12 14.49
CA ARG A 240 24.53 -21.25 15.77
C ARG A 240 24.89 -20.15 16.78
N ARG A 241 25.02 -18.91 16.29
CA ARG A 241 25.31 -17.67 17.06
C ARG A 241 24.27 -16.57 16.79
N PRO A 242 22.98 -16.83 17.08
CA PRO A 242 21.90 -15.87 16.79
C PRO A 242 22.06 -14.54 17.54
N ASN A 243 22.76 -14.52 18.67
CA ASN A 243 22.96 -13.33 19.50
C ASN A 243 24.32 -12.65 19.27
N SER A 244 25.07 -13.02 18.24
CA SER A 244 26.35 -12.35 17.95
C SER A 244 26.15 -10.88 17.60
N LEU A 245 27.17 -10.04 17.85
CA LEU A 245 27.11 -8.62 17.45
C LEU A 245 26.86 -8.44 15.94
N LYS A 246 27.35 -9.38 15.10
CA LYS A 246 27.07 -9.38 13.65
C LYS A 246 25.58 -9.62 13.36
N ALA A 247 24.96 -10.58 14.04
CA ALA A 247 23.53 -10.87 13.91
C ALA A 247 22.67 -9.69 14.39
N GLN A 248 23.04 -9.07 15.51
CA GLN A 248 22.35 -7.88 16.03
C GLN A 248 22.44 -6.71 15.05
N LEU A 249 23.63 -6.38 14.55
CA LEU A 249 23.80 -5.32 13.55
C LEU A 249 23.05 -5.61 12.25
N ALA A 250 23.06 -6.86 11.79
CA ALA A 250 22.30 -7.26 10.60
C ALA A 250 20.80 -7.06 10.80
N GLN A 251 20.25 -7.47 11.95
CA GLN A 251 18.85 -7.27 12.28
C GLN A 251 18.50 -5.78 12.35
N GLU A 252 19.31 -4.96 13.03
CA GLU A 252 19.08 -3.52 13.12
C GLU A 252 19.08 -2.84 11.74
N LEU A 253 20.01 -3.22 10.86
CA LEU A 253 20.06 -2.71 9.49
C LEU A 253 18.80 -3.12 8.70
N MET A 254 18.38 -4.39 8.78
CA MET A 254 17.14 -4.83 8.14
C MET A 254 15.92 -4.09 8.68
N ASP A 255 15.85 -3.84 9.98
CA ASP A 255 14.73 -3.14 10.60
C ASP A 255 14.66 -1.70 10.10
N MET A 256 15.78 -0.98 10.02
CA MET A 256 15.82 0.39 9.48
C MET A 256 15.39 0.42 8.02
N VAL A 257 15.93 -0.49 7.20
CA VAL A 257 15.58 -0.56 5.77
C VAL A 257 14.12 -0.95 5.58
N THR A 258 13.58 -1.90 6.34
CA THR A 258 12.18 -2.32 6.26
C THR A 258 11.24 -1.20 6.67
N LYS A 259 11.52 -0.51 7.79
CA LYS A 259 10.69 0.62 8.26
C LYS A 259 10.68 1.80 7.30
N SER A 260 11.76 2.01 6.53
CA SER A 260 11.77 3.00 5.46
C SER A 260 10.83 2.67 4.31
N GLY A 261 10.30 1.45 4.21
CA GLY A 261 9.48 1.00 3.07
C GLY A 261 10.25 0.83 1.76
N ALA A 262 11.56 1.10 1.72
CA ALA A 262 12.35 1.00 0.48
C ALA A 262 12.31 -0.38 -0.18
N PRO A 263 12.49 -1.52 0.53
CA PRO A 263 12.39 -2.85 -0.10
C PRO A 263 11.04 -3.12 -0.75
N MET A 264 10.00 -2.45 -0.26
CA MET A 264 8.63 -2.60 -0.71
C MET A 264 8.43 -1.84 -2.02
N LEU A 265 9.00 -0.63 -2.14
CA LEU A 265 8.97 0.17 -3.37
C LEU A 265 9.69 -0.51 -4.56
N ASN A 266 10.70 -1.33 -4.31
CA ASN A 266 11.46 -2.01 -5.37
C ASN A 266 10.65 -3.05 -6.18
N LYS A 267 9.47 -3.46 -5.70
CA LYS A 267 8.73 -4.60 -6.26
C LYS A 267 7.62 -4.23 -7.24
N GLU A 268 7.38 -2.92 -7.46
CA GLU A 268 6.30 -2.38 -8.32
C GLU A 268 4.89 -2.95 -8.03
N ASN A 269 4.67 -3.55 -6.85
CA ASN A 269 3.39 -4.14 -6.47
C ASN A 269 2.67 -3.18 -5.51
N GLY A 270 1.64 -2.47 -5.99
CA GLY A 270 0.89 -1.49 -5.19
C GLY A 270 0.31 -2.02 -3.87
N LEU A 271 0.03 -3.33 -3.73
CA LEU A 271 -0.44 -3.91 -2.45
C LEU A 271 0.55 -3.69 -1.31
N ILE A 272 1.83 -3.67 -1.67
CA ILE A 272 2.94 -3.53 -0.72
C ILE A 272 2.96 -2.15 -0.09
N LEU A 273 2.33 -1.16 -0.72
CA LEU A 273 2.21 0.18 -0.17
C LEU A 273 1.28 0.20 1.04
N TYR A 274 0.23 -0.62 1.07
CA TYR A 274 -0.61 -0.67 2.25
C TYR A 274 0.12 -1.28 3.44
N VAL A 275 0.90 -2.34 3.21
CA VAL A 275 1.79 -2.89 4.24
C VAL A 275 2.83 -1.87 4.67
N ALA A 276 3.50 -1.21 3.72
CA ALA A 276 4.51 -0.19 4.03
C ALA A 276 3.93 1.04 4.76
N SER A 277 2.64 1.37 4.54
CA SER A 277 1.94 2.45 5.24
C SER A 277 1.90 2.23 6.75
N SER A 278 1.93 0.98 7.22
CA SER A 278 1.93 0.64 8.65
C SER A 278 3.20 1.09 9.37
N TYR A 279 4.31 1.27 8.65
CA TYR A 279 5.57 1.79 9.19
C TYR A 279 5.69 3.31 9.09
N ARG A 280 4.73 3.99 8.43
CA ARG A 280 4.72 5.43 8.26
C ARG A 280 3.84 6.11 9.30
N THR A 281 4.15 7.37 9.61
CA THR A 281 3.37 8.17 10.55
C THR A 281 2.23 8.87 9.83
N ALA A 282 0.99 8.59 10.25
CA ALA A 282 -0.23 9.25 9.80
C ALA A 282 -0.94 9.89 11.00
N TRP A 283 -1.24 11.19 10.94
CA TRP A 283 -1.97 11.89 12.02
C TRP A 283 -3.48 11.69 11.88
N ASN A 284 -3.99 11.67 10.64
CA ASN A 284 -5.34 11.23 10.35
C ASN A 284 -5.30 9.75 9.93
N PRO A 285 -5.99 8.85 10.66
CA PRO A 285 -6.07 7.44 10.29
C PRO A 285 -6.58 7.20 8.86
N LEU A 286 -7.45 8.07 8.34
CA LEU A 286 -8.01 7.95 6.98
C LEU A 286 -6.96 8.08 5.87
N ASP A 287 -5.85 8.78 6.15
CA ASP A 287 -4.76 8.99 5.19
C ASP A 287 -4.13 7.67 4.77
N LYS A 288 -4.25 6.60 5.58
CA LYS A 288 -3.77 5.25 5.21
C LYS A 288 -4.40 4.72 3.93
N VAL A 289 -5.63 5.16 3.62
CA VAL A 289 -6.30 4.82 2.36
C VAL A 289 -6.15 5.96 1.35
N TYR A 290 -6.41 7.20 1.74
CA TYR A 290 -6.31 8.33 0.80
C TYR A 290 -4.92 8.52 0.22
N GLY A 291 -3.88 8.27 1.01
CA GLY A 291 -2.48 8.38 0.61
C GLY A 291 -1.98 7.25 -0.29
N ILE A 292 -2.80 6.26 -0.64
CA ILE A 292 -2.41 5.18 -1.58
C ILE A 292 -3.47 4.85 -2.63
N MET A 293 -4.73 5.27 -2.48
CA MET A 293 -5.83 4.84 -3.35
C MET A 293 -5.57 5.09 -4.84
N GLN A 294 -4.83 6.16 -5.15
CA GLN A 294 -4.52 6.58 -6.52
C GLN A 294 -3.51 5.66 -7.20
N VAL A 295 -2.68 4.92 -6.45
CA VAL A 295 -1.80 3.88 -7.01
C VAL A 295 -2.62 2.76 -7.67
N PHE A 296 -3.82 2.49 -7.15
CA PHE A 296 -4.75 1.54 -7.73
C PHE A 296 -5.67 2.16 -8.78
N GLY A 297 -5.56 3.47 -9.04
CA GLY A 297 -6.46 4.22 -9.92
C GLY A 297 -7.89 4.32 -9.36
N LEU A 298 -8.02 4.43 -8.04
CA LEU A 298 -9.30 4.52 -7.34
C LEU A 298 -9.51 5.92 -6.74
N VAL A 299 -10.74 6.41 -6.84
CA VAL A 299 -11.22 7.61 -6.12
C VAL A 299 -12.25 7.12 -5.11
N LEU A 300 -11.96 7.29 -3.81
CA LEU A 300 -12.73 6.71 -2.71
C LEU A 300 -13.17 7.81 -1.72
N GLY A 301 -14.05 7.46 -0.79
CA GLY A 301 -14.40 8.31 0.35
C GLY A 301 -14.94 9.68 -0.04
N GLY A 302 -14.47 10.71 0.68
CA GLY A 302 -14.87 12.10 0.47
C GLY A 302 -14.45 12.65 -0.89
N ALA A 303 -13.45 12.06 -1.56
CA ALA A 303 -13.08 12.44 -2.92
C ALA A 303 -14.12 11.94 -3.94
N ALA A 304 -14.70 10.76 -3.73
CA ALA A 304 -15.77 10.23 -4.58
C ALA A 304 -17.16 10.78 -4.22
N TYR A 305 -17.36 11.11 -2.94
CA TYR A 305 -18.63 11.58 -2.39
C TYR A 305 -18.40 12.87 -1.57
N PRO A 306 -18.20 14.03 -2.23
CA PRO A 306 -17.96 15.29 -1.54
C PRO A 306 -19.05 15.60 -0.51
N GLY A 307 -18.64 16.02 0.69
CA GLY A 307 -19.54 16.38 1.78
C GLY A 307 -19.97 15.23 2.70
N ARG A 308 -19.67 13.97 2.36
CA ARG A 308 -19.87 12.83 3.28
C ARG A 308 -18.60 12.55 4.08
N THR A 309 -18.76 12.31 5.39
CA THR A 309 -17.69 11.81 6.26
C THR A 309 -17.60 10.29 6.20
N PHE A 310 -16.37 9.77 6.36
CA PHE A 310 -16.08 8.33 6.29
C PHE A 310 -15.22 7.91 7.47
N THR A 311 -15.45 6.69 7.94
CA THR A 311 -14.57 5.98 8.86
C THR A 311 -13.46 5.26 8.10
N LEU A 312 -12.37 4.89 8.79
CA LEU A 312 -11.29 4.12 8.17
C LEU A 312 -11.81 2.76 7.67
N GLU A 313 -12.69 2.11 8.43
CA GLU A 313 -13.28 0.82 8.06
C GLU A 313 -14.10 0.91 6.77
N GLU A 314 -14.89 1.98 6.58
CA GLU A 314 -15.61 2.22 5.33
C GLU A 314 -14.65 2.44 4.15
N LEU A 315 -13.55 3.18 4.36
CA LEU A 315 -12.54 3.39 3.32
C LEU A 315 -11.78 2.10 2.98
N GLU A 316 -11.42 1.28 3.97
CA GLU A 316 -10.80 -0.04 3.75
C GLU A 316 -11.75 -0.97 3.00
N TYR A 317 -13.04 -0.94 3.32
CA TYR A 317 -14.05 -1.68 2.57
C TYR A 317 -14.13 -1.21 1.12
N GLN A 318 -14.20 0.10 0.89
CA GLN A 318 -14.23 0.68 -0.46
C GLN A 318 -12.95 0.36 -1.25
N LEU A 319 -11.78 0.41 -0.60
CA LEU A 319 -10.50 0.05 -1.20
C LEU A 319 -10.49 -1.42 -1.62
N GLY A 320 -10.83 -2.33 -0.70
CA GLY A 320 -10.92 -3.76 -0.98
C GLY A 320 -11.92 -4.07 -2.10
N ALA A 321 -13.10 -3.45 -2.07
CA ALA A 321 -14.13 -3.64 -3.09
C ALA A 321 -13.68 -3.13 -4.46
N GLY A 322 -13.10 -1.92 -4.52
CA GLY A 322 -12.60 -1.33 -5.76
C GLY A 322 -11.43 -2.09 -6.35
N MET A 323 -10.55 -2.65 -5.51
CA MET A 323 -9.48 -3.53 -5.97
C MET A 323 -10.01 -4.86 -6.51
N ASN A 324 -10.95 -5.51 -5.82
CA ASN A 324 -11.56 -6.74 -6.32
C ASN A 324 -12.32 -6.52 -7.63
N GLU A 325 -13.02 -5.39 -7.77
CA GLU A 325 -13.69 -5.03 -9.03
C GLU A 325 -12.67 -4.88 -10.18
N ALA A 326 -11.52 -4.24 -9.91
CA ALA A 326 -10.50 -4.02 -10.94
C ALA A 326 -9.70 -5.29 -11.28
N SER A 327 -9.34 -6.11 -10.29
CA SER A 327 -8.68 -7.39 -10.49
C SER A 327 -8.83 -8.29 -9.25
N PRO A 328 -9.75 -9.26 -9.27
CA PRO A 328 -9.98 -10.16 -8.13
C PRO A 328 -8.73 -10.97 -7.76
N VAL A 329 -7.94 -11.41 -8.75
CA VAL A 329 -6.71 -12.17 -8.49
C VAL A 329 -5.72 -11.30 -7.74
N TYR A 330 -5.42 -10.10 -8.26
CA TYR A 330 -4.47 -9.19 -7.64
C TYR A 330 -4.93 -8.75 -6.25
N ALA A 331 -6.23 -8.49 -6.08
CA ALA A 331 -6.80 -8.07 -4.81
C ALA A 331 -6.73 -9.13 -3.71
N GLN A 332 -6.41 -10.39 -4.02
CA GLN A 332 -6.28 -11.49 -3.04
C GLN A 332 -4.83 -11.96 -2.84
N LEU A 333 -3.83 -11.21 -3.36
CA LEU A 333 -2.40 -11.54 -3.27
C LEU A 333 -1.77 -11.14 -1.91
N PHE A 334 -2.45 -11.48 -0.81
CA PHE A 334 -1.97 -11.24 0.54
C PHE A 334 -2.42 -12.35 1.50
N VAL A 335 -1.79 -12.42 2.67
CA VAL A 335 -2.18 -13.33 3.76
C VAL A 335 -2.37 -12.50 5.03
N HIS A 336 -3.51 -12.66 5.70
CA HIS A 336 -3.73 -12.04 7.01
C HIS A 336 -2.82 -12.67 8.04
N SER A 337 -2.17 -11.84 8.85
CA SER A 337 -1.32 -12.30 9.97
C SER A 337 -2.11 -12.45 11.28
N GLU A 338 -3.40 -12.12 11.27
CA GLU A 338 -4.32 -12.16 12.41
C GLU A 338 -5.40 -13.24 12.23
N ASP A 339 -6.07 -13.59 13.33
CA ASP A 339 -7.13 -14.60 13.35
C ASP A 339 -8.31 -14.23 12.42
N PRO A 340 -8.65 -15.09 11.43
CA PRO A 340 -9.82 -14.94 10.57
C PRO A 340 -11.15 -14.64 11.28
N GLY A 341 -11.32 -15.13 12.52
CA GLY A 341 -12.51 -14.92 13.34
C GLY A 341 -12.78 -13.46 13.68
N LEU A 342 -11.75 -12.60 13.61
CA LEU A 342 -11.86 -11.16 13.89
C LEU A 342 -12.45 -10.36 12.72
N PHE A 343 -12.65 -10.97 11.54
CA PHE A 343 -12.93 -10.22 10.31
C PHE A 343 -14.40 -10.21 9.89
N GLU A 344 -15.33 -10.81 10.64
CA GLU A 344 -16.78 -10.77 10.36
C GLU A 344 -17.14 -10.97 8.85
N ARG A 345 -16.58 -12.00 8.20
CA ARG A 345 -16.72 -12.28 6.74
C ARG A 345 -16.09 -11.26 5.79
N ARG A 346 -15.10 -10.51 6.25
CA ARG A 346 -14.30 -9.53 5.46
C ARG A 346 -12.83 -9.96 5.28
N SER A 347 -12.57 -11.26 5.30
CA SER A 347 -11.23 -11.82 5.02
C SER A 347 -10.72 -11.47 3.62
N TRP A 348 -11.62 -11.16 2.69
CA TRP A 348 -11.30 -10.70 1.33
C TRP A 348 -10.82 -9.24 1.25
N CYS A 349 -10.99 -8.44 2.31
CA CYS A 349 -10.52 -7.06 2.37
C CYS A 349 -9.06 -6.97 2.82
N ILE A 350 -8.25 -6.15 2.15
CA ILE A 350 -6.89 -5.86 2.60
C ILE A 350 -6.91 -5.05 3.91
N ARG A 351 -6.00 -5.39 4.84
CA ARG A 351 -5.83 -4.73 6.15
C ARG A 351 -4.36 -4.40 6.41
N ASN A 352 -4.09 -3.58 7.42
CA ASN A 352 -2.72 -3.16 7.76
C ASN A 352 -1.81 -4.33 8.20
N ASN A 353 -2.38 -5.41 8.73
CA ASN A 353 -1.62 -6.57 9.24
C ASN A 353 -1.63 -7.75 8.27
N VAL A 354 -1.33 -7.48 7.01
CA VAL A 354 -1.19 -8.50 5.97
C VAL A 354 0.28 -8.68 5.58
N SER A 355 0.63 -9.91 5.21
CA SER A 355 1.91 -10.24 4.58
C SER A 355 1.70 -10.54 3.10
N ILE A 356 2.67 -10.20 2.26
CA ILE A 356 2.66 -10.57 0.85
C ILE A 356 3.65 -11.71 0.65
N PRO A 357 3.20 -12.91 0.22
CA PRO A 357 4.09 -14.04 0.00
C PRO A 357 5.26 -13.67 -0.93
N PRO A 358 6.51 -14.05 -0.60
CA PRO A 358 7.69 -13.65 -1.38
C PRO A 358 7.60 -14.02 -2.86
N ARG A 359 7.01 -15.19 -3.19
CA ARG A 359 6.80 -15.66 -4.58
C ARG A 359 5.83 -14.80 -5.38
N VAL A 360 4.89 -14.14 -4.71
CA VAL A 360 3.86 -13.27 -5.29
C VAL A 360 4.36 -11.82 -5.41
N SER A 361 5.32 -11.46 -4.55
CA SER A 361 5.99 -10.16 -4.57
C SER A 361 6.87 -9.95 -5.82
N ALA A 362 7.16 -11.01 -6.57
CA ALA A 362 7.80 -10.96 -7.88
C ALA A 362 6.73 -10.81 -8.99
N THR A 363 6.50 -9.57 -9.42
CA THR A 363 5.93 -9.18 -10.73
C THR A 363 4.67 -9.94 -11.20
N ILE A 364 3.64 -10.06 -10.36
CA ILE A 364 2.28 -10.25 -10.88
C ILE A 364 1.71 -8.86 -11.20
N LEU A 365 1.96 -8.38 -12.42
CA LEU A 365 1.37 -7.14 -12.90
C LEU A 365 -0.14 -7.35 -13.12
N PRO A 366 -1.02 -6.39 -12.76
CA PRO A 366 -2.46 -6.50 -12.96
C PRO A 366 -2.87 -6.92 -14.38
N ASN A 367 -2.12 -6.48 -15.39
CA ASN A 367 -2.38 -6.77 -16.81
C ASN A 367 -1.85 -8.13 -17.29
N ALA A 368 -0.94 -8.78 -16.56
CA ALA A 368 -0.43 -10.11 -16.93
C ALA A 368 -1.44 -11.21 -16.57
N ALA A 369 -2.26 -11.01 -15.53
CA ALA A 369 -3.29 -11.95 -15.10
C ALA A 369 -4.59 -11.90 -15.95
N TYR A 370 -4.77 -10.87 -16.78
CA TYR A 370 -5.98 -10.66 -17.59
C TYR A 370 -5.83 -10.93 -19.09
N ARG A 371 -4.75 -11.63 -19.50
CA ARG A 371 -4.65 -12.22 -20.85
C ARG A 371 -4.85 -13.73 -20.84
N THR A 372 -5.95 -14.18 -20.23
CA THR A 372 -6.50 -15.51 -20.51
C THR A 372 -8.01 -15.42 -20.57
N HIS A 373 -8.55 -15.70 -21.76
CA HIS A 373 -9.96 -16.00 -22.05
C HIS A 373 -10.97 -14.85 -22.23
N ARG A 374 -10.63 -13.84 -23.04
CA ARG A 374 -11.63 -13.23 -23.92
C ARG A 374 -11.21 -13.50 -25.37
N ASN A 375 -12.01 -14.31 -26.07
CA ASN A 375 -11.83 -14.82 -27.44
C ASN A 375 -11.00 -16.10 -27.56
N GLU A 376 -11.64 -17.23 -27.32
CA GLU A 376 -12.01 -18.20 -28.37
C GLU A 376 -12.73 -19.39 -27.70
N ARG A 377 -13.87 -19.79 -28.27
CA ARG A 377 -14.57 -21.02 -27.88
C ARG A 377 -13.68 -22.20 -28.27
N VAL A 378 -12.83 -22.67 -27.35
CA VAL A 378 -12.26 -24.01 -27.44
C VAL A 378 -13.01 -24.88 -26.44
N VAL A 379 -13.94 -25.66 -26.97
CA VAL A 379 -14.58 -26.75 -26.24
C VAL A 379 -13.52 -27.84 -26.05
N PRO A 380 -13.15 -28.24 -24.82
CA PRO A 380 -12.21 -29.33 -24.63
C PRO A 380 -12.88 -30.63 -25.07
N LYS A 381 -12.43 -31.17 -26.21
CA LYS A 381 -12.81 -32.50 -26.67
C LYS A 381 -12.01 -33.50 -25.83
N LEU A 382 -12.69 -34.20 -24.93
CA LEU A 382 -12.16 -35.45 -24.35
C LEU A 382 -11.84 -36.41 -25.49
N MET A 383 -10.56 -36.70 -25.70
CA MET A 383 -10.09 -37.82 -26.50
C MET A 383 -9.48 -38.83 -25.53
N LEU A 384 -10.31 -39.79 -25.12
CA LEU A 384 -9.87 -41.13 -24.77
C LEU A 384 -9.54 -41.82 -26.10
N GLU A 385 -8.28 -42.19 -26.32
CA GLU A 385 -7.92 -43.44 -27.02
C GLU A 385 -6.39 -43.64 -27.00
N GLY A 386 -5.99 -44.88 -26.71
CA GLY A 386 -4.62 -45.28 -26.43
C GLY A 386 -3.73 -45.41 -27.66
N GLY A 387 -2.42 -45.45 -27.39
CA GLY A 387 -1.39 -45.74 -28.39
C GLY A 387 0.00 -45.68 -27.77
N SER A 388 0.57 -46.86 -27.54
CA SER A 388 1.94 -47.17 -27.11
C SER A 388 3.03 -46.44 -27.89
N TYR A 389 4.15 -46.07 -27.24
CA TYR A 389 5.52 -46.32 -27.73
C TYR A 389 6.55 -46.16 -26.59
N GLU A 390 7.47 -47.12 -26.54
CA GLU A 390 8.53 -47.33 -25.55
C GLU A 390 9.77 -46.45 -25.76
N GLY A 391 10.55 -46.23 -24.69
CA GLY A 391 12.01 -46.12 -24.80
C GLY A 391 12.71 -45.08 -23.92
N GLY A 392 13.42 -45.55 -22.88
CA GLY A 392 14.71 -44.98 -22.47
C GLY A 392 14.75 -44.15 -21.18
N ALA A 393 15.09 -44.80 -20.08
CA ALA A 393 15.34 -44.22 -18.75
C ALA A 393 16.68 -43.44 -18.66
N GLY A 394 16.70 -42.45 -17.78
CA GLY A 394 17.90 -41.77 -17.28
C GLY A 394 17.54 -40.96 -16.03
N GLU A 395 17.71 -41.58 -14.86
CA GLU A 395 17.42 -41.06 -13.52
C GLU A 395 18.19 -39.78 -13.16
N LEU A 396 17.53 -38.85 -12.46
CA LEU A 396 18.09 -38.14 -11.31
C LEU A 396 16.94 -37.84 -10.33
N ASN A 397 16.69 -38.80 -9.44
CA ASN A 397 15.99 -38.58 -8.18
C ASN A 397 16.93 -37.87 -7.21
N GLU A 398 16.57 -36.67 -6.78
CA GLU A 398 16.97 -36.15 -5.48
C GLU A 398 15.79 -35.39 -4.88
N ILE A 399 14.93 -36.14 -4.18
CA ILE A 399 13.93 -35.61 -3.26
C ILE A 399 14.70 -35.21 -2.00
N LEU A 400 14.89 -33.91 -1.79
CA LEU A 400 15.19 -33.38 -0.46
C LEU A 400 13.87 -33.30 0.30
N GLU A 401 13.56 -34.35 1.06
CA GLU A 401 12.58 -34.31 2.13
C GLU A 401 12.97 -33.20 3.12
N THR A 402 12.16 -32.15 3.18
CA THR A 402 12.16 -31.23 4.31
C THR A 402 10.83 -31.44 5.01
N GLU A 403 10.87 -32.08 6.19
CA GLU A 403 9.72 -32.22 7.09
C GLU A 403 9.17 -30.82 7.43
N TYR A 404 8.00 -30.50 6.87
CA TYR A 404 7.13 -29.45 7.37
C TYR A 404 6.02 -30.12 8.19
N GLY A 405 5.66 -29.51 9.32
CA GLY A 405 4.62 -29.98 10.24
C GLY A 405 3.23 -30.07 9.59
N PRO A 406 2.20 -30.50 10.33
CA PRO A 406 0.89 -30.80 9.75
C PRO A 406 0.20 -29.51 9.27
N ASP A 407 0.36 -29.19 7.99
CA ASP A 407 -0.25 -28.02 7.36
C ASP A 407 -1.76 -28.22 7.25
N ILE A 408 -2.52 -27.31 7.87
CA ILE A 408 -3.96 -27.16 7.65
C ILE A 408 -4.14 -26.23 6.47
N TYR A 409 -4.73 -26.73 5.38
CA TYR A 409 -5.00 -25.96 4.17
C TYR A 409 -6.48 -25.53 4.14
N SER A 410 -6.76 -24.26 3.91
CA SER A 410 -8.12 -23.79 3.64
C SER A 410 -8.18 -22.99 2.34
N SER A 411 -9.26 -23.19 1.58
CA SER A 411 -9.52 -22.47 0.34
C SER A 411 -11.01 -22.16 0.23
N THR A 412 -11.34 -20.97 -0.26
CA THR A 412 -12.73 -20.56 -0.51
C THR A 412 -12.85 -20.10 -1.96
N SER A 413 -13.87 -20.59 -2.67
CA SER A 413 -14.21 -20.16 -4.02
C SER A 413 -15.64 -19.63 -4.06
N TYR A 414 -15.90 -18.62 -4.90
CA TYR A 414 -17.22 -18.02 -5.06
C TYR A 414 -17.53 -17.80 -6.54
N SER A 415 -18.80 -17.93 -6.92
CA SER A 415 -19.30 -17.56 -8.24
C SER A 415 -20.71 -16.97 -8.14
N SER A 416 -20.99 -15.92 -8.90
CA SER A 416 -22.33 -15.33 -8.99
C SER A 416 -22.64 -14.82 -10.39
N ASN A 417 -23.88 -15.00 -10.83
CA ASN A 417 -24.37 -14.55 -12.16
C ASN A 417 -25.65 -13.72 -12.01
N GLN A 418 -25.82 -12.66 -12.81
CA GLN A 418 -27.09 -11.93 -12.98
C GLN A 418 -27.37 -11.68 -14.47
N THR A 419 -28.62 -11.93 -14.92
CA THR A 419 -29.05 -11.59 -16.29
C THR A 419 -30.40 -10.87 -16.27
N ARG A 420 -30.60 -9.85 -17.11
CA ARG A 420 -31.89 -9.14 -17.23
C ARG A 420 -32.33 -8.91 -18.68
N ASN A 421 -33.62 -9.18 -18.92
CA ASN A 421 -34.38 -9.14 -20.19
C ASN A 421 -33.96 -10.16 -21.25
N GLY A 422 -33.85 -11.46 -20.96
CA GLY A 422 -34.95 -12.26 -20.43
C GLY A 422 -34.47 -13.51 -19.66
N GLN A 423 -34.14 -13.24 -18.39
CA GLN A 423 -34.16 -14.13 -17.21
C GLN A 423 -33.24 -15.37 -17.27
N THR A 424 -32.24 -15.51 -16.40
CA THR A 424 -32.45 -15.92 -14.98
C THR A 424 -31.89 -14.95 -13.92
N THR A 425 -32.66 -14.90 -12.84
CA THR A 425 -32.49 -14.27 -11.52
C THR A 425 -31.32 -14.85 -10.72
N GLY A 426 -30.64 -14.02 -9.92
CA GLY A 426 -29.29 -14.26 -9.41
C GLY A 426 -29.04 -15.64 -8.80
N HIS A 427 -28.03 -16.34 -9.32
CA HIS A 427 -27.47 -17.54 -8.72
C HIS A 427 -26.18 -17.17 -7.98
N SER A 428 -26.05 -17.51 -6.70
CA SER A 428 -24.80 -17.41 -5.94
C SER A 428 -24.40 -18.78 -5.43
N TYR A 429 -23.12 -19.09 -5.58
CA TYR A 429 -22.50 -20.34 -5.15
C TYR A 429 -21.18 -20.01 -4.46
N SER A 430 -20.97 -20.56 -3.27
CA SER A 430 -19.69 -20.48 -2.58
C SER A 430 -19.32 -21.84 -2.00
N GLU A 431 -18.06 -22.22 -2.20
CA GLU A 431 -17.50 -23.46 -1.65
C GLU A 431 -16.32 -23.13 -0.76
N GLU A 432 -16.38 -23.59 0.49
CA GLU A 432 -15.30 -23.50 1.47
C GLU A 432 -14.74 -24.91 1.70
N GLN A 433 -13.45 -25.10 1.44
CA GLN A 433 -12.75 -26.35 1.68
C GLN A 433 -11.71 -26.15 2.79
N ARG A 434 -11.66 -27.09 3.73
CA ARG A 434 -10.63 -27.17 4.76
C ARG A 434 -10.06 -28.58 4.79
N SER A 435 -8.75 -28.70 4.67
CA SER A 435 -8.04 -29.97 4.67
C SER A 435 -7.02 -29.99 5.80
N ASP A 436 -6.97 -31.10 6.53
CA ASP A 436 -5.97 -31.40 7.54
C ASP A 436 -5.48 -32.85 7.34
N PRO A 437 -4.46 -33.33 8.09
CA PRO A 437 -3.97 -34.70 7.94
C PRO A 437 -5.00 -35.80 8.25
N GLN A 438 -6.15 -35.47 8.87
CA GLN A 438 -7.22 -36.42 9.20
C GLN A 438 -8.32 -36.47 8.14
N GLY A 439 -8.45 -35.44 7.29
CA GLY A 439 -9.41 -35.41 6.20
C GLY A 439 -9.69 -34.02 5.64
N THR A 440 -10.70 -33.93 4.79
CA THR A 440 -11.15 -32.68 4.16
C THR A 440 -12.62 -32.45 4.45
N SER A 441 -13.00 -31.25 4.89
CA SER A 441 -14.39 -30.81 4.91
C SER A 441 -14.65 -29.81 3.78
N VAL A 442 -15.78 -29.99 3.10
CA VAL A 442 -16.24 -29.12 2.03
C VAL A 442 -17.62 -28.61 2.38
N ARG A 443 -17.77 -27.29 2.52
CA ARG A 443 -19.05 -26.62 2.73
C ARG A 443 -19.44 -25.90 1.46
N THR A 444 -20.55 -26.31 0.87
CA THR A 444 -21.15 -25.67 -0.30
C THR A 444 -22.37 -24.87 0.12
N THR A 445 -22.45 -23.61 -0.28
CA THR A 445 -23.64 -22.77 -0.12
C THR A 445 -24.14 -22.38 -1.50
N THR A 446 -25.39 -22.69 -1.81
CA THR A 446 -26.02 -22.41 -3.10
C THR A 446 -27.32 -21.64 -2.90
N GLN A 447 -27.50 -20.56 -3.64
CA GLN A 447 -28.76 -19.81 -3.71
C GLN A 447 -29.10 -19.56 -5.18
N ASN A 448 -30.16 -20.19 -5.66
CA ASN A 448 -30.53 -20.14 -7.08
C ASN A 448 -31.30 -18.87 -7.48
N ASN A 449 -31.91 -18.18 -6.50
CA ASN A 449 -32.71 -16.96 -6.70
C ASN A 449 -32.72 -16.11 -5.41
N PRO A 450 -32.65 -14.76 -5.48
CA PRO A 450 -32.76 -13.89 -4.31
C PRO A 450 -33.99 -14.09 -3.42
N ASN A 451 -35.09 -14.62 -3.96
CA ASN A 451 -36.32 -14.89 -3.21
C ASN A 451 -36.43 -16.34 -2.71
N GLU A 452 -35.43 -17.19 -2.96
CA GLU A 452 -35.39 -18.57 -2.49
C GLU A 452 -34.46 -18.72 -1.28
N PRO A 453 -34.77 -19.65 -0.36
CA PRO A 453 -33.92 -19.92 0.79
C PRO A 453 -32.57 -20.48 0.34
N VAL A 454 -31.53 -20.09 1.07
CA VAL A 454 -30.15 -20.54 0.84
C VAL A 454 -30.02 -22.01 1.22
N PHE A 455 -29.49 -22.84 0.31
CA PHE A 455 -29.18 -24.23 0.58
C PHE A 455 -27.72 -24.37 1.02
N GLN A 456 -27.49 -25.08 2.13
CA GLN A 456 -26.14 -25.37 2.62
C GLN A 456 -25.94 -26.88 2.70
N GLU A 457 -24.86 -27.34 2.09
CA GLU A 457 -24.42 -28.73 2.10
C GLU A 457 -23.03 -28.81 2.74
N MET A 458 -22.82 -29.78 3.63
CA MET A 458 -21.50 -30.07 4.19
C MET A 458 -21.14 -31.52 3.90
N ARG A 459 -19.99 -31.73 3.25
CA ARG A 459 -19.42 -33.05 2.95
C ARG A 459 -18.08 -33.21 3.67
N TYR A 460 -17.78 -34.43 4.09
CA TYR A 460 -16.54 -34.77 4.78
C TYR A 460 -15.85 -35.91 4.03
N PHE A 461 -14.54 -35.81 3.86
CA PHE A 461 -13.70 -36.80 3.21
C PHE A 461 -12.60 -37.22 4.19
N ASP A 462 -12.24 -38.50 4.20
CA ASP A 462 -11.08 -38.97 4.95
C ASP A 462 -9.76 -38.60 4.24
N ALA A 463 -8.61 -38.82 4.89
CA ALA A 463 -7.28 -38.56 4.31
C ALA A 463 -7.01 -39.33 3.00
N GLY A 464 -7.81 -40.35 2.66
CA GLY A 464 -7.75 -41.08 1.39
C GLY A 464 -8.71 -40.55 0.31
N GLY A 465 -9.40 -39.43 0.58
CA GLY A 465 -10.33 -38.79 -0.35
C GLY A 465 -11.70 -39.47 -0.45
N ARG A 466 -12.06 -40.37 0.47
CA ARG A 466 -13.36 -41.06 0.47
C ARG A 466 -14.37 -40.29 1.30
N GLU A 467 -15.56 -40.07 0.74
CA GLU A 467 -16.65 -39.39 1.46
C GLU A 467 -17.10 -40.22 2.67
N VAL A 468 -17.23 -39.55 3.81
CA VAL A 468 -17.59 -40.15 5.10
C VAL A 468 -18.93 -39.56 5.55
N PRO A 469 -19.92 -40.39 5.94
CA PRO A 469 -21.19 -39.89 6.46
C PRO A 469 -20.99 -38.97 7.67
N ALA A 470 -21.78 -37.89 7.76
CA ALA A 470 -21.64 -36.84 8.78
C ALA A 470 -21.62 -37.39 10.22
N ASP A 471 -22.46 -38.37 10.51
CA ASP A 471 -22.57 -39.03 11.83
C ASP A 471 -21.26 -39.74 12.23
N ARG A 472 -20.48 -40.17 11.24
CA ARG A 472 -19.21 -40.88 11.41
C ARG A 472 -18.02 -39.89 11.41
N ALA A 473 -18.15 -38.75 10.74
CA ALA A 473 -17.20 -37.64 10.80
C ALA A 473 -17.15 -36.99 12.19
N ALA A 474 -18.31 -36.84 12.85
CA ALA A 474 -18.40 -36.32 14.23
C ALA A 474 -17.63 -37.18 15.25
N ARG A 475 -17.63 -38.51 15.09
CA ARG A 475 -16.88 -39.44 15.97
C ARG A 475 -15.37 -39.46 15.72
N ARG A 476 -14.91 -38.93 14.57
CA ARG A 476 -13.48 -38.84 14.20
C ARG A 476 -12.86 -37.47 14.50
N GLY A 477 -13.60 -36.56 15.15
CA GLY A 477 -13.10 -35.24 15.50
C GLY A 477 -13.05 -34.24 14.34
N LEU A 478 -13.73 -34.54 13.21
CA LEU A 478 -13.80 -33.67 12.03
C LEU A 478 -14.84 -32.53 12.17
N GLN A 479 -15.50 -32.41 13.32
CA GLN A 479 -16.51 -31.39 13.61
C GLN A 479 -15.97 -30.38 14.63
N GLY A 480 -15.84 -29.12 14.23
CA GLY A 480 -15.60 -28.01 15.16
C GLY A 480 -16.83 -27.78 16.04
N THR A 481 -16.63 -27.31 17.28
CA THR A 481 -17.67 -27.06 18.28
C THR A 481 -18.74 -26.09 17.76
N ALA A 482 -19.83 -26.63 17.21
CA ALA A 482 -21.07 -25.92 16.97
C ALA A 482 -22.22 -26.89 17.27
N THR A 483 -23.01 -26.50 18.27
CA THR A 483 -24.21 -27.19 18.74
C THR A 483 -25.22 -27.41 17.61
N ASP A 484 -25.74 -28.63 17.60
CA ASP A 484 -26.84 -29.13 16.79
C ASP A 484 -28.05 -28.17 16.80
N ASN A 485 -28.41 -27.66 15.62
CA ASN A 485 -29.69 -26.99 15.37
C ASN A 485 -30.05 -27.21 13.90
N SER A 486 -30.23 -28.47 13.53
CA SER A 486 -30.96 -28.79 12.32
C SER A 486 -32.45 -28.48 12.54
N ARG A 487 -32.99 -27.58 11.70
CA ARG A 487 -34.42 -27.21 11.53
C ARG A 487 -35.01 -26.24 12.56
N ARG A 488 -34.79 -24.95 12.35
CA ARG A 488 -35.70 -23.90 12.84
C ARG A 488 -35.91 -22.83 11.76
N ILE A 489 -37.17 -22.60 11.42
CA ILE A 489 -37.66 -21.50 10.58
C ILE A 489 -38.04 -20.37 11.54
N GLU A 490 -37.49 -19.17 11.37
CA GLU A 490 -37.94 -17.97 12.10
C GLU A 490 -38.53 -16.96 11.12
N ASP A 491 -39.77 -16.58 11.42
CA ASP A 491 -40.60 -15.61 10.72
C ASP A 491 -40.36 -14.23 11.36
N VAL A 492 -40.07 -13.21 10.54
CA VAL A 492 -39.69 -11.88 11.01
C VAL A 492 -40.75 -10.87 10.57
N SER A 493 -41.76 -10.64 11.41
CA SER A 493 -42.67 -9.50 11.29
C SER A 493 -42.41 -8.50 12.43
N ASP A 494 -42.09 -7.28 12.03
CA ASP A 494 -42.10 -5.99 12.75
C ASP A 494 -42.24 -5.97 14.28
N SER A 495 -41.22 -5.42 14.96
CA SER A 495 -41.31 -4.28 15.92
C SER A 495 -40.16 -4.26 16.96
N SER A 496 -38.99 -3.74 16.58
CA SER A 496 -37.97 -3.30 17.57
C SER A 496 -36.94 -2.29 17.05
N HIS A 497 -36.98 -1.89 15.78
CA HIS A 497 -35.95 -1.02 15.18
C HIS A 497 -36.08 0.48 15.46
N HIS A 498 -37.13 0.95 16.14
CA HIS A 498 -37.32 2.40 16.33
C HIS A 498 -36.61 2.96 17.58
N GLN A 499 -36.44 2.17 18.65
CA GLN A 499 -35.83 2.68 19.89
C GLN A 499 -34.29 2.75 19.80
N GLN A 500 -33.65 1.74 19.19
CA GLN A 500 -32.18 1.70 19.00
C GLN A 500 -31.66 2.72 17.99
N ALA A 501 -32.50 3.14 17.02
CA ALA A 501 -32.13 4.19 16.08
C ALA A 501 -32.12 5.57 16.75
N VAL A 502 -33.04 5.82 17.69
CA VAL A 502 -33.10 7.07 18.45
C VAL A 502 -31.93 7.18 19.45
N ASP A 503 -31.55 6.08 20.09
CA ASP A 503 -30.38 6.06 21.01
C ASP A 503 -29.05 6.26 20.26
N ARG A 504 -28.92 5.76 19.02
CA ARG A 504 -27.76 6.04 18.15
C ARG A 504 -27.70 7.51 17.69
N LEU A 505 -28.84 8.10 17.33
CA LEU A 505 -28.92 9.52 16.95
C LEU A 505 -28.63 10.47 18.12
N MET A 506 -28.97 10.07 19.35
CA MET A 506 -28.63 10.84 20.56
C MET A 506 -27.14 10.75 20.90
N SER A 507 -26.53 9.57 20.72
CA SER A 507 -25.07 9.39 20.83
C SER A 507 -24.30 10.16 19.75
N GLU A 508 -24.82 10.26 18.54
CA GLU A 508 -24.25 11.06 17.44
C GLU A 508 -24.31 12.56 17.74
N ARG A 509 -25.39 13.07 18.36
CA ARG A 509 -25.47 14.48 18.77
C ARG A 509 -24.51 14.82 19.91
N GLU A 510 -24.28 13.90 20.84
CA GLU A 510 -23.25 14.09 21.88
C GLU A 510 -21.84 13.98 21.30
N ALA A 511 -21.59 13.10 20.33
CA ALA A 511 -20.33 13.03 19.61
C ALA A 511 -20.07 14.30 18.78
N ASP A 512 -21.10 14.87 18.16
CA ASP A 512 -21.06 16.11 17.40
C ASP A 512 -20.89 17.35 18.29
N ARG A 513 -21.48 17.35 19.50
CA ARG A 513 -21.20 18.35 20.55
C ARG A 513 -19.75 18.26 21.03
N LEU A 514 -19.25 17.07 21.36
CA LEU A 514 -17.87 16.85 21.81
C LEU A 514 -16.83 17.12 20.71
N TYR A 515 -17.21 16.94 19.45
CA TYR A 515 -16.40 17.31 18.29
C TYR A 515 -16.36 18.83 18.12
N ARG A 516 -17.51 19.52 18.21
CA ARG A 516 -17.56 20.99 18.22
C ARG A 516 -16.83 21.62 19.41
N GLU A 517 -16.97 21.08 20.62
CA GLU A 517 -16.25 21.57 21.80
C GLU A 517 -14.73 21.35 21.70
N ARG A 518 -14.26 20.24 21.09
CA ARG A 518 -12.84 20.02 20.82
C ARG A 518 -12.29 20.92 19.71
N MET A 519 -13.10 21.17 18.68
CA MET A 519 -12.75 22.11 17.61
C MET A 519 -12.74 23.55 18.11
N GLU A 520 -13.71 23.96 18.93
CA GLU A 520 -13.75 25.27 19.58
C GLU A 520 -12.58 25.44 20.56
N HIS A 521 -12.13 24.39 21.25
CA HIS A 521 -10.95 24.44 22.12
C HIS A 521 -9.62 24.46 21.34
N GLU A 522 -9.58 23.93 20.11
CA GLU A 522 -8.48 24.09 19.15
C GLU A 522 -8.46 25.51 18.55
N TYR A 523 -9.64 26.08 18.28
CA TYR A 523 -9.80 27.45 17.76
C TYR A 523 -9.57 28.53 18.84
N ALA A 524 -10.02 28.30 20.08
CA ALA A 524 -9.81 29.22 21.21
C ALA A 524 -8.34 29.27 21.68
N LYS A 525 -7.50 28.29 21.30
CA LYS A 525 -6.04 28.38 21.46
C LYS A 525 -5.37 29.24 20.39
N ARG A 526 -6.05 29.51 19.26
CA ARG A 526 -5.54 30.26 18.11
C ARG A 526 -6.02 31.71 18.02
N GLU A 527 -6.99 32.13 18.85
CA GLU A 527 -7.35 33.53 19.02
C GLU A 527 -7.16 33.99 20.48
N GLY A 528 -5.98 34.53 20.77
CA GLY A 528 -5.74 35.54 21.81
C GLY A 528 -6.16 35.22 23.25
N GLY A 529 -5.17 34.91 24.10
CA GLY A 529 -5.22 35.22 25.52
C GLY A 529 -4.01 36.07 25.88
N ALA A 530 -4.26 37.32 26.28
CA ALA A 530 -3.33 38.12 27.07
C ALA A 530 -2.90 37.39 28.36
#